data_AF-A0A453GUT1-F1
#
_entry.id   AF-A0A453GUT1-F1
#
_cell.length_a   1.000
_cell.length_b   1.000
_cell.length_c   1.000
_cell.angle_alpha   90.00
_cell.angle_beta   90.00
_cell.angle_gamma   90.00
#
_symmetry.space_group_name_H-M   'P 1'
#
loop_
_entity.id
_entity.type
_entity.pdbx_description
1 polymer ?
#
loop_
_entity_poly.entity_id
_entity_poly.type
_entity_poly.pdbx_seq_one_letter_code
_entity_poly.pdbx_strand_id
1 'polypeptide(L)'
;MPSDTHKGHGFRKELISMLLDLRPRFLRFPGGCFVEGEWLINAFRWKEIIGPWEQRPGHFGDVWHYWTDDGLGYYEFLQLAEDLDATPIWVVNIGISHHDKINISDIAPLVEVSFQCPRSLYG
;
A
#
# COMPACT_ATOMS: atom_id res chain seq x y z
N MET A 1 10.84 10.19 -14.69
CA MET A 1 11.14 10.00 -13.26
C MET A 1 12.32 10.87 -12.85
N PRO A 2 12.34 11.43 -11.62
CA PRO A 2 13.53 12.10 -11.09
C PRO A 2 14.71 11.13 -11.03
N SER A 3 15.88 11.55 -11.51
CA SER A 3 17.10 10.73 -11.49
C SER A 3 17.76 10.68 -10.12
N ASP A 4 17.50 11.67 -9.26
CA ASP A 4 18.17 11.85 -7.99
C ASP A 4 17.29 11.45 -6.80
N THR A 5 17.21 10.15 -6.53
CA THR A 5 16.31 9.56 -5.51
C THR A 5 17.07 8.70 -4.51
N HIS A 6 16.49 8.42 -3.34
CA HIS A 6 17.12 7.58 -2.32
C HIS A 6 17.41 6.19 -2.90
N LYS A 7 18.71 5.83 -2.98
CA LYS A 7 19.20 4.58 -3.57
C LYS A 7 18.69 4.26 -5.00
N GLY A 8 18.13 5.25 -5.71
CA GLY A 8 17.49 5.01 -7.01
C GLY A 8 16.07 4.42 -6.92
N HIS A 9 15.49 4.31 -5.72
CA HIS A 9 14.19 3.68 -5.45
C HIS A 9 12.97 4.61 -5.68
N GLY A 10 13.17 5.84 -6.16
CA GLY A 10 12.07 6.79 -6.39
C GLY A 10 11.73 7.69 -5.21
N PHE A 11 12.22 7.41 -4.01
CA PHE A 11 11.94 8.21 -2.82
C PHE A 11 12.74 9.52 -2.76
N ARG A 12 12.12 10.56 -2.18
CA ARG A 12 12.77 11.85 -1.90
C ARG A 12 13.81 11.67 -0.80
N LYS A 13 15.08 11.93 -1.12
CA LYS A 13 16.24 11.71 -0.23
C LYS A 13 16.10 12.38 1.14
N GLU A 14 15.73 13.66 1.15
CA GLU A 14 15.57 14.42 2.40
C GLU A 14 14.54 13.79 3.35
N LEU A 15 13.41 13.30 2.81
CA LEU A 15 12.36 12.69 3.63
C LEU A 15 12.81 11.34 4.20
N ILE A 16 13.52 10.53 3.40
CA ILE A 16 14.07 9.27 3.89
C ILE A 16 15.13 9.51 4.96
N SER A 17 15.99 10.52 4.81
CA SER A 17 16.96 10.87 5.85
C SER A 17 16.27 11.22 7.16
N MET A 18 15.21 12.03 7.11
CA MET A 18 14.43 12.38 8.31
C MET A 18 13.76 11.14 8.93
N LEU A 19 13.26 10.21 8.12
CA LEU A 19 12.68 8.95 8.63
C LEU A 19 13.74 8.05 9.27
N LEU A 20 14.95 7.96 8.71
CA LEU A 20 16.07 7.21 9.28
C LEU A 20 16.47 7.77 10.66
N ASP A 21 16.49 9.09 10.81
CA ASP A 21 16.82 9.74 12.09
C ASP A 21 15.82 9.41 13.21
N LEU A 22 14.55 9.15 12.86
CA LEU A 22 13.52 8.72 13.81
C LEU A 22 13.75 7.29 14.33
N ARG A 23 14.54 6.47 13.63
CA ARG A 23 14.78 5.04 13.93
C ARG A 23 13.49 4.25 14.17
N PRO A 24 12.54 4.25 13.20
CA PRO A 24 11.28 3.53 13.35
C PRO A 24 11.54 2.02 13.47
N ARG A 25 10.80 1.37 14.37
CA ARG A 25 10.89 -0.09 14.54
C ARG A 25 9.94 -0.86 13.63
N PHE A 26 8.87 -0.20 13.19
CA PHE A 26 7.88 -0.78 12.30
C PHE A 26 7.29 0.31 11.40
N LEU A 27 6.76 -0.11 10.26
CA LEU A 27 6.04 0.73 9.30
C LEU A 27 4.68 0.10 9.00
N ARG A 28 3.59 0.79 9.33
CA ARG A 28 2.22 0.34 9.00
C ARG A 28 1.75 0.99 7.71
N PHE A 29 1.31 0.20 6.72
CA PHE A 29 0.91 0.68 5.39
C PHE A 29 -0.09 -0.28 4.69
N PRO A 30 -0.84 0.16 3.66
CA PRO A 30 -1.01 1.55 3.22
C PRO A 30 -1.94 2.32 4.18
N GLY A 31 -2.69 1.58 5.00
CA GLY A 31 -3.17 1.98 6.30
C GLY A 31 -4.24 3.08 6.36
N GLY A 32 -4.96 3.03 7.48
CA GLY A 32 -6.07 3.92 7.78
C GLY A 32 -7.28 3.67 6.89
N CYS A 33 -8.20 4.63 6.93
CA CYS A 33 -9.39 4.67 6.11
C CYS A 33 -9.12 4.58 4.60
N PHE A 34 -7.89 4.84 4.14
CA PHE A 34 -7.49 4.63 2.74
C PHE A 34 -7.68 3.17 2.29
N VAL A 35 -7.42 2.20 3.18
CA VAL A 35 -7.64 0.79 2.87
C VAL A 35 -9.13 0.46 2.79
N GLU A 36 -9.95 1.17 3.55
CA GLU A 36 -11.40 0.91 3.73
C GLU A 36 -12.23 1.54 2.61
N GLY A 37 -11.97 2.82 2.28
CA GLY A 37 -12.83 3.66 1.45
C GLY A 37 -14.06 4.17 2.20
N GLU A 38 -14.72 5.21 1.67
CA GLU A 38 -16.09 5.53 2.06
C GLU A 38 -17.03 4.43 1.57
N TRP A 39 -16.84 4.01 0.32
CA TRP A 39 -17.58 2.93 -0.34
C TRP A 39 -16.65 1.82 -0.80
N LEU A 40 -17.11 0.56 -0.75
CA LEU A 40 -16.27 -0.59 -1.10
C LEU A 40 -15.79 -0.59 -2.56
N ILE A 41 -16.48 0.13 -3.45
CA ILE A 41 -16.06 0.31 -4.84
C ILE A 41 -14.73 1.05 -4.97
N ASN A 42 -14.43 1.93 -4.02
CA ASN A 42 -13.21 2.74 -3.98
C ASN A 42 -12.19 2.21 -2.97
N ALA A 43 -12.47 1.09 -2.31
CA ALA A 43 -11.53 0.48 -1.39
C ALA A 43 -10.24 0.05 -2.13
N PHE A 44 -9.10 0.28 -1.50
CA PHE A 44 -7.79 -0.04 -2.05
C PHE A 44 -7.66 -1.53 -2.43
N ARG A 45 -7.32 -1.79 -3.71
CA ARG A 45 -7.15 -3.14 -4.28
C ARG A 45 -5.68 -3.45 -4.56
N TRP A 46 -4.98 -3.97 -3.54
CA TRP A 46 -3.53 -4.15 -3.60
C TRP A 46 -3.00 -5.04 -4.74
N LYS A 47 -3.83 -5.92 -5.33
CA LYS A 47 -3.43 -6.75 -6.47
C LYS A 47 -3.31 -5.97 -7.77
N GLU A 48 -4.10 -4.91 -7.92
CA GLU A 48 -4.14 -4.07 -9.12
C GLU A 48 -2.92 -3.14 -9.23
N ILE A 49 -2.14 -3.08 -8.14
CA ILE A 49 -0.96 -2.22 -8.02
C ILE A 49 0.34 -3.03 -8.02
N ILE A 50 0.26 -4.32 -8.38
CA ILE A 50 1.44 -5.16 -8.61
C ILE A 50 1.84 -5.01 -10.08
N GLY A 51 3.13 -4.78 -10.32
CA GLY A 51 3.69 -4.61 -11.66
C GLY A 51 4.12 -3.18 -11.96
N PRO A 52 4.43 -2.86 -13.24
CA PRO A 52 4.89 -1.54 -13.66
C PRO A 52 3.91 -0.45 -13.26
N TRP A 53 4.40 0.64 -12.66
CA TRP A 53 3.54 1.69 -12.12
C TRP A 53 2.72 2.40 -13.20
N GLU A 54 3.25 2.50 -14.42
CA GLU A 54 2.58 3.13 -15.57
C GLU A 54 1.32 2.38 -16.03
N GLN A 55 1.17 1.11 -15.62
CA GLN A 55 0.03 0.26 -15.98
C GLN A 55 -1.00 0.17 -14.86
N ARG A 56 -0.73 0.76 -13.69
CA ARG A 56 -1.64 0.73 -12.55
C ARG A 56 -2.80 1.70 -12.83
N PRO A 57 -4.06 1.29 -12.61
CA PRO A 57 -5.21 2.14 -12.91
C PRO A 57 -5.34 3.34 -11.96
N GLY A 58 -4.73 3.25 -10.78
CA GLY A 58 -5.05 4.14 -9.67
C GLY A 58 -6.49 3.94 -9.19
N HIS A 59 -6.91 4.76 -8.23
CA HIS A 59 -8.32 4.84 -7.85
C HIS A 59 -8.65 6.20 -7.23
N PHE A 60 -9.95 6.47 -7.07
CA PHE A 60 -10.40 7.63 -6.33
C PHE A 60 -10.39 7.35 -4.83
N GLY A 61 -9.50 8.00 -4.08
CA GLY A 61 -9.45 7.94 -2.62
C GLY A 61 -10.56 8.79 -2.02
N ASP A 62 -11.78 8.24 -2.01
CA ASP A 62 -13.00 8.95 -1.64
C ASP A 62 -13.02 9.50 -0.20
N VAL A 63 -12.31 8.86 0.73
CA VAL A 63 -12.16 9.35 2.11
C VAL A 63 -11.39 10.67 2.19
N TRP A 64 -10.42 10.87 1.29
CA TRP A 64 -9.56 12.07 1.27
C TRP A 64 -9.82 12.98 0.07
N HIS A 65 -10.82 12.62 -0.76
CA HIS A 65 -11.30 13.38 -1.90
C HIS A 65 -10.23 13.72 -2.95
N TYR A 66 -9.29 12.81 -3.22
CA TYR A 66 -8.32 12.95 -4.32
C TYR A 66 -8.09 11.64 -5.07
N TRP A 67 -7.65 11.74 -6.32
CA TRP A 67 -7.24 10.59 -7.12
C TRP A 67 -5.83 10.14 -6.74
N THR A 68 -5.65 8.87 -6.43
CA THR A 68 -4.34 8.24 -6.26
C THR A 68 -3.95 7.50 -7.54
N ASP A 69 -2.70 7.65 -7.95
CA ASP A 69 -2.14 6.87 -9.06
C ASP A 69 -1.72 5.45 -8.64
N ASP A 70 -1.70 5.18 -7.33
CA ASP A 70 -1.18 3.96 -6.71
C ASP A 70 0.26 3.60 -7.15
N GLY A 71 1.03 4.63 -7.49
CA GLY A 71 2.46 4.50 -7.78
C GLY A 71 3.26 4.10 -6.54
N LEU A 72 2.88 4.60 -5.37
CA LEU A 72 3.40 4.15 -4.08
C LEU A 72 2.58 2.96 -3.58
N GLY A 73 2.98 1.77 -4.03
CA GLY A 73 2.23 0.54 -3.87
C GLY A 73 2.86 -0.47 -2.91
N TYR A 74 2.43 -1.73 -3.05
CA TYR A 74 2.82 -2.83 -2.17
C TYR A 74 4.34 -3.03 -2.13
N TYR A 75 4.96 -3.11 -3.31
CA TYR A 75 6.40 -3.32 -3.44
C TYR A 75 7.20 -2.12 -2.90
N GLU A 76 6.79 -0.91 -3.25
CA GLU A 76 7.51 0.30 -2.87
C GLU A 76 7.51 0.50 -1.34
N PHE A 77 6.40 0.21 -0.65
CA PHE A 77 6.36 0.26 0.81
C PHE A 77 7.20 -0.83 1.49
N LEU A 78 7.29 -2.03 0.91
CA LEU A 78 8.19 -3.07 1.42
C LEU A 78 9.65 -2.66 1.25
N GLN A 79 10.01 -2.14 0.08
CA GLN A 79 11.34 -1.59 -0.18
C GLN A 79 11.68 -0.44 0.78
N LEU A 80 10.72 0.42 1.09
CA LEU A 80 10.89 1.47 2.10
C LEU A 80 11.12 0.90 3.51
N ALA A 81 10.38 -0.15 3.89
CA ALA A 81 10.56 -0.78 5.20
C ALA A 81 11.97 -1.39 5.34
N GLU A 82 12.48 -2.04 4.28
CA GLU A 82 13.86 -2.54 4.23
C GLU A 82 14.89 -1.41 4.30
N ASP A 83 14.68 -0.33 3.55
CA ASP A 83 15.57 0.84 3.57
C ASP A 83 15.66 1.50 4.96
N LEU A 84 14.58 1.44 5.74
CA LEU A 84 14.48 2.00 7.09
C LEU A 84 14.88 1.02 8.21
N ASP A 85 15.24 -0.23 7.90
CA ASP A 85 15.44 -1.31 8.88
C ASP A 85 14.22 -1.47 9.83
N ALA A 86 13.01 -1.32 9.28
CA ALA A 86 11.75 -1.35 10.00
C ALA A 86 10.94 -2.60 9.66
N THR A 87 10.23 -3.17 10.63
CA THR A 87 9.32 -4.30 10.38
C THR A 87 8.07 -3.83 9.62
N PRO A 88 7.76 -4.39 8.44
CA PRO A 88 6.56 -4.02 7.69
C PRO A 88 5.30 -4.60 8.35
N ILE A 89 4.29 -3.75 8.58
CA ILE A 89 2.95 -4.13 9.03
C ILE A 89 1.97 -3.81 7.91
N TRP A 90 1.67 -4.83 7.11
CA TRP A 90 0.75 -4.75 5.99
C TRP A 90 -0.71 -4.74 6.46
N VAL A 91 -1.50 -3.83 5.90
CA VAL A 91 -2.93 -3.68 6.18
C VAL A 91 -3.73 -4.04 4.94
N VAL A 92 -4.68 -4.95 5.11
CA VAL A 92 -5.60 -5.42 4.06
C VAL A 92 -7.03 -5.01 4.36
N ASN A 93 -7.81 -4.75 3.31
CA ASN A 93 -9.25 -4.54 3.43
C ASN A 93 -9.92 -5.90 3.71
N ILE A 94 -10.75 -5.95 4.75
CA ILE A 94 -11.45 -7.16 5.20
C ILE A 94 -12.93 -7.22 4.75
N GLY A 95 -13.30 -6.43 3.75
CA GLY A 95 -14.65 -6.33 3.21
C GLY A 95 -15.53 -5.30 3.90
N ILE A 96 -14.91 -4.25 4.46
CA ILE A 96 -15.59 -3.16 5.17
C ILE A 96 -15.10 -1.83 4.59
N SER A 97 -16.05 -0.90 4.40
CA SER A 97 -15.82 0.52 4.17
C SER A 97 -16.59 1.33 5.23
N HIS A 98 -16.53 2.66 5.21
CA HIS A 98 -17.29 3.47 6.17
C HIS A 98 -18.82 3.29 6.02
N HIS A 99 -19.31 3.05 4.80
CA HIS A 99 -20.74 2.91 4.51
C HIS A 99 -21.19 1.48 4.15
N ASP A 100 -20.29 0.61 3.68
CA ASP A 100 -20.62 -0.72 3.20
C ASP A 100 -19.91 -1.82 3.99
N LYS A 101 -20.48 -3.01 3.92
CA LYS A 101 -19.81 -4.24 4.31
C LYS A 101 -20.29 -5.38 3.42
N ILE A 102 -19.38 -6.30 3.11
CA ILE A 102 -19.77 -7.56 2.46
C ILE A 102 -20.43 -8.50 3.47
N ASN A 103 -21.24 -9.44 2.98
CA ASN A 103 -21.75 -10.50 3.83
C ASN A 103 -20.62 -11.43 4.24
N ILE A 104 -20.70 -11.97 5.46
CA ILE A 104 -19.65 -12.87 5.98
C ILE A 104 -19.45 -14.12 5.12
N SER A 105 -20.50 -14.57 4.42
CA SER A 105 -20.46 -15.68 3.48
C SER A 105 -19.54 -15.42 2.28
N ASP A 106 -19.30 -14.15 1.94
CA ASP A 106 -18.56 -13.72 0.75
C ASP A 106 -17.15 -13.21 1.09
N ILE A 107 -16.69 -13.39 2.34
CA ILE A 107 -15.39 -12.87 2.80
C ILE A 107 -14.19 -13.71 2.34
N ALA A 108 -14.41 -14.99 2.04
CA ALA A 108 -13.35 -15.96 1.74
C ALA A 108 -12.36 -15.47 0.66
N PRO A 109 -12.81 -14.88 -0.47
CA PRO A 109 -11.89 -14.37 -1.49
C PRO A 109 -10.95 -13.27 -0.98
N LEU A 110 -11.41 -12.40 -0.07
CA LEU A 110 -10.56 -11.33 0.49
C LEU A 110 -9.51 -11.89 1.44
N VAL A 111 -9.86 -12.92 2.21
CA VAL A 111 -8.94 -13.61 3.11
C VAL A 111 -7.86 -14.33 2.31
N GLU A 112 -8.24 -15.08 1.27
CA GLU A 112 -7.28 -15.76 0.39
C GLU A 112 -6.32 -14.78 -0.29
N VAL A 113 -6.86 -13.67 -0.80
CA VAL A 113 -6.08 -12.57 -1.38
C VAL A 113 -5.08 -12.01 -0.37
N SER A 114 -5.42 -11.93 0.91
CA SER A 114 -4.53 -11.39 1.96
C SER A 114 -3.32 -12.29 2.24
N PHE A 115 -3.44 -13.60 2.02
CA PHE A 115 -2.35 -14.57 2.22
C PHE A 115 -1.52 -14.84 0.96
N GLN A 116 -1.92 -14.32 -0.20
CA GLN A 116 -1.24 -14.51 -1.49
C GLN A 116 -0.05 -13.57 -1.71
N CYS A 117 0.49 -12.95 -0.66
CA CYS A 117 1.76 -12.23 -0.70
C CYS A 117 2.81 -13.08 -1.45
N PRO A 118 3.32 -12.65 -2.62
CA PRO A 118 4.26 -13.44 -3.38
C PRO A 118 5.54 -13.65 -2.58
N ARG A 119 5.80 -14.88 -2.13
CA ARG A 119 7.11 -15.27 -1.58
C ARG A 119 8.25 -15.07 -2.59
N SER A 120 7.95 -14.89 -3.87
CA SER A 120 8.90 -14.72 -4.97
C SER A 120 9.50 -13.32 -5.09
N LEU A 121 9.08 -12.34 -4.28
CA LEU A 121 9.67 -10.99 -4.30
C LEU A 121 10.92 -10.86 -3.40
N TYR A 122 11.28 -11.91 -2.67
CA TYR A 122 12.45 -11.97 -1.77
C TYR A 122 13.58 -12.87 -2.30
N GLY A 123 13.70 -13.01 -3.63
CA GLY A 123 14.70 -13.83 -4.31
C GLY A 123 15.84 -13.02 -4.88
#